data_AF-A0A372ZUP2-F1
#
_entry.id   AF-A0A372ZUP2-F1
#
_cell.length_a   1.000
_cell.length_b   1.000
_cell.length_c   1.000
_cell.angle_alpha   90.00
_cell.angle_beta   90.00
_cell.angle_gamma   90.00
#
_symmetry.space_group_name_H-M   'P 1'
#
loop_
_entity.id
_entity.type
_entity.pdbx_description
1 polymer ?
#
loop_
_entity_poly.entity_id
_entity_poly.type
_entity_poly.pdbx_seq_one_letter_code
_entity_poly.pdbx_strand_id
1 'polypeptide(L)' 'MPLLYGTPPGHRIYLALDVDSTRLRVEVHDAIRDRPPVLVAPGLHVEAGRGLHLVKSIAKSWGCSPREPIGKIIWCEVAA' A
#
# COMPACT_ATOMS: atom_id res chain seq x y z
N MET A 1 16.58 9.51 -29.72
CA MET A 1 16.32 8.55 -28.64
C MET A 1 14.81 8.41 -28.49
N PRO A 2 14.21 7.23 -28.65
CA PRO A 2 12.80 7.07 -28.33
C PRO A 2 12.64 7.09 -26.79
N LEU A 3 11.72 7.91 -26.27
CA LEU A 3 11.23 7.74 -24.91
C LEU A 3 10.49 6.40 -24.83
N LEU A 4 11.01 5.46 -24.04
CA LEU A 4 10.25 4.29 -23.62
C LEU A 4 9.19 4.74 -22.61
N TYR A 5 7.94 4.89 -23.07
CA TYR A 5 6.79 5.01 -22.18
C TYR A 5 6.36 3.60 -21.76
N GLY A 6 6.64 3.22 -20.52
CA GLY A 6 6.18 1.95 -19.96
C GLY A 6 6.76 1.64 -18.59
N THR A 7 5.99 0.98 -17.74
CA THR A 7 6.45 0.45 -16.46
C THR A 7 7.35 -0.77 -16.72
N PRO A 8 8.59 -0.82 -16.22
CA PRO A 8 9.47 -1.98 -16.40
C PRO A 8 8.82 -3.28 -15.91
N PRO A 9 9.16 -4.44 -16.48
CA PRO A 9 8.74 -5.72 -15.94
C PRO A 9 9.07 -5.83 -14.44
N GLY A 10 8.11 -6.32 -13.64
CA GLY A 10 8.23 -6.38 -12.19
C GLY A 10 7.81 -5.09 -11.45
N HIS A 11 7.76 -3.93 -12.12
CA HIS A 11 7.43 -2.64 -11.49
C HIS A 11 5.93 -2.32 -11.42
N ARG A 12 5.07 -3.29 -11.73
CA ARG A 12 3.62 -3.15 -11.68
C ARG A 12 3.12 -3.03 -10.24
N ILE A 13 2.01 -2.33 -10.08
CA ILE A 13 1.24 -2.27 -8.84
C ILE A 13 0.18 -3.37 -8.89
N TYR A 14 0.00 -4.12 -7.80
CA TYR A 14 -1.07 -5.11 -7.70
C TYR A 14 -1.93 -4.88 -6.46
N LEU A 15 -3.21 -5.23 -6.57
CA LEU A 15 -4.15 -5.31 -5.47
C LEU A 15 -4.48 -6.80 -5.26
N ALA A 16 -4.29 -7.29 -4.03
CA ALA A 16 -4.74 -8.61 -3.62
C ALA A 16 -5.77 -8.47 -2.49
N LEU A 17 -6.83 -9.27 -2.59
CA LEU A 17 -7.91 -9.33 -1.61
C LEU A 17 -8.02 -10.77 -1.13
N ASP A 18 -8.01 -10.97 0.18
CA ASP A 18 -8.21 -12.25 0.83
C ASP A 18 -9.33 -12.12 1.86
N VAL A 19 -10.39 -12.91 1.69
CA VAL A 19 -11.66 -12.74 2.41
C VAL A 19 -12.08 -14.04 3.05
N ASP A 20 -12.44 -13.96 4.33
CA ASP A 20 -13.11 -15.02 5.07
C ASP A 20 -14.34 -14.48 5.81
N SER A 21 -14.99 -15.31 6.63
CA SER A 21 -16.20 -14.94 7.37
C SER A 21 -15.98 -13.91 8.49
N THR A 22 -14.73 -13.57 8.80
CA THR A 22 -14.35 -12.73 9.95
C THR A 22 -13.56 -11.50 9.56
N ARG A 23 -12.89 -11.51 8.40
CA ARG A 23 -12.07 -10.41 7.91
C ARG A 23 -12.01 -10.29 6.39
N LEU A 24 -11.70 -9.08 5.95
CA LEU A 24 -11.14 -8.77 4.64
C LEU A 24 -9.70 -8.26 4.83
N ARG A 25 -8.74 -8.91 4.17
CA ARG A 25 -7.36 -8.46 4.05
C ARG A 25 -7.14 -7.84 2.68
N VAL A 26 -6.68 -6.60 2.68
CA VAL A 26 -6.36 -5.81 1.49
C VAL A 26 -4.86 -5.62 1.43
N GLU A 27 -4.24 -5.98 0.30
CA GLU A 27 -2.81 -5.80 0.08
C GLU A 27 -2.55 -4.98 -1.18
N VAL A 28 -1.72 -3.95 -1.04
CA VAL A 28 -1.20 -3.14 -2.15
C VAL A 28 0.27 -3.44 -2.32
N HIS A 29 0.59 -4.02 -3.48
CA HIS A 29 1.94 -4.42 -3.88
C HIS A 29 2.56 -3.30 -4.70
N ASP A 30 3.51 -2.58 -4.13
CA ASP A 30 4.24 -1.48 -4.78
C ASP A 30 5.68 -1.94 -5.05
N ALA A 31 6.19 -1.72 -6.27
CA ALA A 31 7.54 -2.13 -6.64
C ALA A 31 8.65 -1.22 -6.08
N ILE A 32 8.30 -0.05 -5.53
CA ILE A 32 9.25 0.90 -4.94
C ILE A 32 9.66 0.41 -3.55
N ARG A 33 10.95 0.03 -3.40
CA ARG A 33 11.55 -0.47 -2.14
C ARG A 33 11.87 0.64 -1.14
N ASP A 34 12.21 1.83 -1.63
CA ASP A 34 13.04 2.78 -0.87
C ASP A 34 12.30 3.56 0.23
N ARG A 35 10.98 3.38 0.35
CA ARG A 35 10.15 4.17 1.26
C ARG A 35 9.07 3.30 1.91
N PRO A 36 9.26 2.88 3.17
CA PRO A 36 8.16 2.32 3.94
C PRO A 36 7.07 3.39 4.13
N PRO A 37 5.80 2.97 4.30
CA PRO A 37 4.72 3.91 4.61
C PRO A 37 5.01 4.61 5.95
N VAL A 38 5.09 5.93 5.94
CA VAL A 38 5.27 6.76 7.15
C VAL A 38 3.98 7.50 7.43
N LEU A 39 3.48 7.39 8.66
CA LEU A 39 2.41 8.25 9.16
C LEU A 39 2.95 9.67 9.32
N VAL A 40 2.59 10.54 8.39
CA VAL A 40 2.91 11.97 8.45
C VAL A 40 1.79 12.70 9.18
N ALA A 41 2.13 13.64 10.07
CA ALA A 41 1.12 14.44 10.76
C ALA A 41 0.22 15.18 9.75
N PRO A 42 -1.11 15.16 9.93
CA PRO A 42 -1.99 15.88 9.03
C PRO A 42 -1.77 17.39 9.21
N GLY A 43 -1.74 18.13 8.10
CA GLY A 43 -1.70 19.59 8.09
C GLY A 43 -2.93 20.16 7.40
N LEU A 44 -3.40 21.32 7.85
CA LEU A 44 -4.63 21.96 7.36
C LEU A 44 -4.62 22.26 5.85
N HIS A 45 -3.43 22.50 5.29
CA HIS A 45 -3.23 22.82 3.86
C HIS A 45 -2.51 21.72 3.09
N VAL A 46 -2.29 20.55 3.70
CA VAL A 46 -1.60 19.44 3.02
C VAL A 46 -2.63 18.63 2.25
N GLU A 47 -2.40 18.38 0.97
CA GLU A 47 -3.35 17.63 0.11
C GLU A 47 -3.09 16.12 0.10
N ALA A 48 -1.92 15.68 0.57
CA ALA A 48 -1.49 14.28 0.61
C ALA A 48 -1.30 13.74 2.05
N GLY A 49 -0.91 12.47 2.19
CA GLY A 49 -0.51 11.89 3.49
C GLY A 49 -1.64 11.44 4.41
N ARG A 50 -2.92 11.64 4.04
CA ARG A 50 -4.07 11.19 4.84
C ARG A 50 -4.41 9.70 4.69
N GLY A 51 -3.95 9.04 3.63
CA GLY A 51 -4.34 7.65 3.33
C GLY A 51 -4.03 6.68 4.47
N LEU A 52 -2.83 6.77 5.07
CA LEU A 52 -2.46 5.91 6.20
C LEU A 52 -3.24 6.22 7.49
N HIS A 53 -3.73 7.46 7.66
CA HIS A 53 -4.62 7.79 8.78
C HIS A 53 -5.97 7.10 8.62
N LEU A 54 -6.51 7.07 7.40
CA LEU A 54 -7.74 6.33 7.11
C LEU A 54 -7.55 4.84 7.39
N VAL A 55 -6.49 4.24 6.84
CA VAL A 55 -6.15 2.83 7.09
C VAL A 55 -6.05 2.54 8.58
N LYS A 56 -5.29 3.36 9.32
CA LYS A 56 -5.14 3.21 10.78
C LYS A 56 -6.47 3.34 11.53
N SER A 57 -7.41 4.16 11.04
CA SER A 57 -8.69 4.40 11.71
C SER A 57 -9.71 3.28 11.53
N ILE A 58 -9.69 2.59 10.38
CA ILE A 58 -10.69 1.57 10.03
C ILE A 58 -10.18 0.13 10.20
N ALA A 59 -8.87 -0.07 10.13
CA ALA A 59 -8.28 -1.40 10.19
C ALA A 59 -8.15 -1.88 11.63
N LYS A 60 -8.42 -3.17 11.84
CA LYS A 60 -8.06 -3.88 13.08
C LYS A 60 -6.55 -3.99 13.22
N SER A 61 -5.87 -4.22 12.11
CA SER A 61 -4.42 -4.35 12.00
C SER A 61 -3.96 -3.87 10.63
N TRP A 62 -2.75 -3.32 10.55
CA TRP A 62 -2.13 -2.93 9.28
C TRP A 62 -0.61 -2.98 9.42
N GLY A 63 0.08 -3.06 8.29
CA GLY A 63 1.54 -3.11 8.28
C GLY A 63 2.16 -3.02 6.91
N CYS A 64 3.46 -3.26 6.87
CA CYS A 64 4.27 -3.28 5.66
C CYS A 64 5.22 -4.48 5.71
N SER A 65 5.35 -5.21 4.61
CA SER A 65 6.32 -6.30 4.44
C SER A 65 7.05 -6.18 3.10
N PRO A 66 8.22 -6.85 2.93
CA PRO A 66 8.88 -6.92 1.64
C PRO A 66 8.01 -7.62 0.59
N ARG A 67 8.10 -7.15 -0.66
CA ARG A 67 7.57 -7.85 -1.84
C ARG A 67 8.72 -8.48 -2.60
N GLU A 68 8.61 -9.77 -2.92
CA GLU A 68 9.55 -10.47 -3.80
C GLU A 68 9.11 -10.39 -5.27
N PRO A 69 10.03 -10.23 -6.25
CA PRO A 69 11.46 -9.97 -6.08
C PRO A 69 11.81 -8.51 -5.86
N ILE A 70 10.84 -7.57 -5.91
CA ILE A 70 11.06 -6.14 -5.65
C ILE A 70 9.86 -5.48 -4.98
N GLY A 71 10.15 -4.53 -4.10
CA GLY A 71 9.19 -3.59 -3.56
C GLY A 71 8.72 -3.91 -2.15
N LYS A 72 7.50 -3.48 -1.85
CA LYS A 72 6.83 -3.64 -0.56
C LYS A 72 5.37 -4.02 -0.75
N ILE A 73 4.80 -4.63 0.27
CA ILE A 73 3.38 -4.92 0.41
C ILE A 73 2.88 -4.07 1.59
N ILE A 74 1.96 -3.16 1.33
CA ILE A 74 1.20 -2.48 2.38
C ILE A 74 -0.09 -3.26 2.55
N TRP A 75 -0.41 -3.65 3.78
CA TRP A 75 -1.59 -4.47 4.05
C TRP A 75 -2.41 -3.92 5.20
N CYS A 76 -3.71 -4.18 5.17
CA CYS A 76 -4.61 -3.94 6.29
C CYS A 76 -5.70 -5.01 6.38
N GLU A 77 -6.23 -5.21 7.59
CA GLU A 77 -7.34 -6.11 7.87
C GLU A 77 -8.49 -5.34 8.48
N VAL A 78 -9.69 -5.49 7.91
CA VAL A 78 -10.94 -4.92 8.43
C VAL A 78 -11.90 -6.06 8.80
N ALA A 79 -12.85 -5.79 9.71
CA ALA A 79 -13.94 -6.73 9.94
C ALA A 79 -14.76 -6.92 8.65
N ALA A 80 -15.19 -8.16 8.40
CA ALA A 80 -16.23 -8.44 7.42
C ALA A 80 -17.61 -8.02 7.96
#